data_AF-A0A1L4BSY0-F1
#
_entry.id   AF-A0A1L4BSY0-F1
#
_cell.length_a   1.000
_cell.length_b   1.000
_cell.length_c   1.000
_cell.angle_alpha   90.00
_cell.angle_beta   90.00
_cell.angle_gamma   90.00
#
_symmetry.space_group_name_H-M   'P 1'
#
loop_
_entity.id
_entity.type
_entity.pdbx_description
1 polymer ?
#
loop_
_entity_poly.entity_id
_entity_poly.type
_entity_poly.pdbx_seq_one_letter_code
_entity_poly.pdbx_strand_id
1 'polypeptide(L)'
;MKKKSLFLFLLLVILTAIGLFLFYRFAQWYEQLLGSIFSYIVMISLALFIFAPFRFIKDKKANINIFSYIKYLGVTVLVLVKFVANVLKEIVLTFSYIVARIFTNKTFSQPIKKESSEKIDQELPQE
;
A
#
# COMPACT_ATOMS: atom_id res chain seq x y z
N MET A 1 -3.87 44.03 -22.50
CA MET A 1 -4.44 42.65 -22.55
C MET A 1 -5.97 42.73 -22.44
N LYS A 2 -6.72 41.95 -23.23
CA LYS A 2 -8.19 42.09 -23.37
C LYS A 2 -8.89 41.86 -22.02
N LYS A 3 -9.82 42.74 -21.61
CA LYS A 3 -10.55 42.70 -20.32
C LYS A 3 -11.12 41.31 -19.95
N LYS A 4 -11.45 40.46 -20.94
CA LYS A 4 -11.87 39.05 -20.75
C LYS A 4 -10.78 38.15 -20.15
N SER A 5 -9.51 38.37 -20.46
CA SER A 5 -8.37 37.61 -19.92
C SER A 5 -8.12 37.92 -18.45
N LEU A 6 -8.32 39.19 -18.03
CA LEU A 6 -8.27 39.57 -16.61
C LEU A 6 -9.42 38.96 -15.80
N PHE A 7 -10.63 38.91 -16.37
CA PHE A 7 -11.78 38.26 -15.72
C PHE A 7 -11.57 36.75 -15.55
N LEU A 8 -11.07 36.07 -16.59
CA LEU A 8 -10.72 34.64 -16.52
C LEU A 8 -9.61 34.38 -15.50
N PHE A 9 -8.60 35.26 -15.44
CA PHE A 9 -7.53 35.16 -14.45
C PHE A 9 -8.06 35.35 -13.03
N LEU A 10 -8.90 36.35 -12.79
CA LEU A 10 -9.51 36.60 -11.48
C LEU A 10 -10.42 35.43 -11.05
N LEU A 11 -11.22 34.89 -11.98
CA LEU A 11 -12.04 33.71 -11.76
C LEU A 11 -11.20 32.49 -11.38
N LEU A 12 -10.07 32.28 -12.07
CA LEU A 12 -9.15 31.19 -11.80
C LEU A 12 -8.52 31.32 -10.40
N VAL A 13 -8.13 32.54 -10.01
CA VAL A 13 -7.58 32.81 -8.67
C VAL A 13 -8.62 32.51 -7.59
N ILE A 14 -9.87 32.96 -7.79
CA ILE A 14 -10.97 32.69 -6.85
C ILE A 14 -11.25 31.19 -6.76
N LEU A 15 -11.29 30.49 -7.89
CA LEU A 15 -11.54 29.05 -7.93
C LEU A 15 -10.43 28.27 -7.21
N THR A 16 -9.18 28.69 -7.39
CA THR A 16 -8.02 28.10 -6.71
C THR A 16 -8.08 28.33 -5.20
N ALA A 17 -8.44 29.54 -4.76
CA ALA A 17 -8.61 29.86 -3.35
C ALA A 17 -9.72 29.02 -2.69
N ILE A 18 -10.84 28.84 -3.39
CA ILE A 18 -11.95 27.97 -2.92
C ILE A 18 -11.51 26.52 -2.81
N GLY A 19 -10.78 26.01 -3.81
CA GLY A 19 -10.24 24.63 -3.80
C GLY A 19 -9.28 24.38 -2.63
N LEU A 20 -8.37 25.33 -2.36
CA LEU A 20 -7.46 25.26 -1.22
C LEU A 20 -8.20 25.29 0.13
N PHE A 21 -9.23 26.13 0.24
CA PHE A 21 -10.05 26.20 1.45
C PHE A 21 -10.79 24.89 1.73
N LEU A 22 -11.41 24.30 0.70
CA LEU A 22 -12.09 22.99 0.79
C LEU A 22 -11.10 21.88 1.15
N PHE A 23 -9.92 21.86 0.52
CA PHE A 23 -8.88 20.88 0.81
C PHE A 23 -8.36 21.00 2.24
N TYR A 24 -8.16 22.23 2.74
CA TYR A 24 -7.76 22.47 4.13
C TYR A 24 -8.81 21.96 5.13
N ARG A 25 -10.09 22.27 4.90
CA ARG A 25 -11.21 21.78 5.72
C ARG A 25 -11.31 20.25 5.70
N PHE A 26 -11.10 19.65 4.52
CA PHE A 26 -11.07 18.20 4.36
C PHE A 26 -9.87 17.58 5.10
N ALA A 27 -8.68 18.16 4.99
CA ALA A 27 -7.48 17.69 5.66
C ALA A 27 -7.63 17.72 7.19
N GLN A 28 -8.18 18.79 7.77
CA GLN A 28 -8.44 18.85 9.21
C GLN A 28 -9.46 17.82 9.67
N TRP A 29 -10.54 17.64 8.91
CA TRP A 29 -11.55 16.63 9.22
C TRP A 29 -10.97 15.20 9.12
N TYR A 30 -10.13 14.97 8.11
CA TYR A 30 -9.40 13.72 7.91
C TYR A 30 -8.44 13.43 9.07
N GLU A 31 -7.63 14.40 9.51
CA GLU A 31 -6.74 14.26 10.67
C GLU A 31 -7.51 13.91 11.95
N GLN A 32 -8.66 14.55 12.19
CA GLN A 32 -9.44 14.33 13.41
C GLN A 32 -10.12 12.94 13.43
N LEU A 33 -10.63 12.49 12.28
CA LEU A 33 -11.15 11.13 12.13
C LEU A 33 -10.05 10.08 12.24
N LEU A 34 -8.91 10.29 11.57
CA LEU A 34 -7.77 9.37 11.67
C LEU A 34 -7.22 9.30 13.09
N GLY A 35 -7.12 10.44 13.78
CA GLY A 35 -6.68 10.48 15.17
C GLY A 35 -7.61 9.69 16.09
N SER A 36 -8.93 9.83 15.91
CA SER A 36 -9.93 9.09 16.68
C SER A 36 -9.88 7.58 16.38
N ILE A 37 -9.87 7.20 15.10
CA ILE A 37 -9.80 5.81 14.65
C ILE A 37 -8.48 5.17 15.14
N PHE A 38 -7.36 5.88 15.02
CA PHE A 38 -6.06 5.43 15.50
C PHE A 38 -6.07 5.22 17.01
N SER A 39 -6.66 6.14 17.79
CA SER A 39 -6.81 5.98 19.24
C SER A 39 -7.61 4.71 19.60
N TYR A 40 -8.72 4.45 18.92
CA TYR A 40 -9.50 3.21 19.11
C TYR A 40 -8.69 1.97 18.75
N ILE A 41 -7.96 1.98 17.63
CA ILE A 41 -7.10 0.87 17.23
C ILE A 41 -6.03 0.60 18.29
N VAL A 42 -5.39 1.65 18.83
CA VAL A 42 -4.39 1.51 19.89
C VAL A 42 -5.01 0.94 21.16
N MET A 43 -6.18 1.43 21.59
CA MET A 43 -6.87 0.91 22.78
C MET A 43 -7.25 -0.57 22.61
N ILE A 44 -7.84 -0.94 21.47
CA ILE A 44 -8.22 -2.33 21.18
C ILE A 44 -6.96 -3.21 21.12
N SER A 45 -5.88 -2.73 20.50
CA SER A 45 -4.63 -3.48 20.38
C SER A 45 -3.98 -3.71 21.75
N LEU A 46 -3.99 -2.71 22.63
CA LEU A 46 -3.50 -2.83 24.01
C LEU A 46 -4.33 -3.85 24.81
N ALA A 47 -5.65 -3.79 24.72
CA ALA A 47 -6.53 -4.75 25.36
C ALA A 47 -6.24 -6.18 24.88
N LEU A 48 -6.16 -6.39 23.56
CA LEU A 48 -5.83 -7.69 22.98
C LEU A 48 -4.43 -8.17 23.41
N PHE A 49 -3.45 -7.28 23.49
CA PHE A 49 -2.09 -7.61 23.90
C PHE A 49 -2.01 -8.06 25.37
N ILE A 50 -2.75 -7.41 26.28
CA ILE A 50 -2.83 -7.81 27.69
C ILE A 50 -3.50 -9.19 27.83
N PHE A 51 -4.49 -9.50 26.98
CA PHE A 51 -5.18 -10.79 27.01
C PHE A 51 -4.46 -11.91 26.24
N ALA A 52 -3.56 -11.59 25.32
CA ALA A 52 -2.87 -12.56 24.47
C ALA A 52 -2.09 -13.66 25.23
N PRO A 53 -1.39 -13.39 26.36
CA PRO A 53 -0.69 -14.42 27.13
C PRO A 53 -1.63 -15.48 27.70
N PHE A 54 -2.88 -15.12 28.03
CA PHE A 54 -3.85 -16.06 28.58
C PHE A 54 -4.24 -17.14 27.59
N ARG A 55 -4.24 -16.83 26.28
CA ARG A 55 -4.42 -17.84 25.24
C ARG A 55 -3.33 -18.91 25.30
N PHE A 56 -2.07 -18.49 25.41
CA PHE A 56 -0.95 -19.42 25.50
C PHE A 56 -0.92 -20.21 26.82
N ILE A 57 -1.29 -19.58 27.94
CA ILE A 57 -1.44 -20.26 29.24
C ILE A 57 -2.48 -21.37 29.13
N LYS A 58 -3.63 -21.06 28.52
CA LYS A 58 -4.73 -22.01 28.28
C LYS A 58 -4.29 -23.15 27.36
N ASP A 59 -3.66 -22.84 26.23
CA ASP A 59 -3.24 -23.83 25.24
C ASP A 59 -2.16 -24.79 25.80
N LYS A 60 -1.30 -24.30 26.69
CA LYS A 60 -0.21 -25.07 27.32
C LYS A 60 -0.62 -25.74 28.64
N LYS A 61 -1.88 -25.61 29.07
CA LYS A 61 -2.38 -26.10 30.38
C LYS A 61 -1.48 -25.68 31.55
N ALA A 62 -0.90 -24.49 31.49
CA ALA A 62 0.01 -23.99 32.50
C ALA A 62 -0.77 -23.37 33.68
N ASN A 63 -0.19 -23.42 34.88
CA ASN A 63 -0.79 -22.80 36.05
C ASN A 63 -0.90 -21.27 35.88
N ILE A 64 -2.04 -20.70 36.26
CA ILE A 64 -2.29 -19.26 36.17
C ILE A 64 -1.55 -18.60 37.34
N ASN A 65 -0.28 -18.24 37.12
CA ASN A 65 0.52 -17.47 38.05
C ASN A 65 1.28 -16.35 37.31
N ILE A 66 1.83 -15.40 38.08
CA ILE A 66 2.52 -14.22 37.54
C ILE A 66 3.72 -14.59 36.66
N PHE A 67 4.43 -15.67 37.03
CA PHE A 67 5.62 -16.14 36.32
C PHE A 67 5.26 -16.71 34.94
N SER A 68 4.18 -17.47 34.86
CA SER A 68 3.64 -18.01 33.61
C SER A 68 3.14 -16.88 32.73
N TYR A 69 2.44 -15.90 33.30
CA TYR A 69 2.01 -14.70 32.57
C TYR A 69 3.19 -13.98 31.91
N ILE A 70 4.25 -13.67 32.65
CA ILE A 70 5.46 -13.01 32.11
C ILE A 70 6.12 -13.88 31.03
N LYS A 71 6.27 -15.18 31.27
CA LYS A 71 6.85 -16.12 30.30
C LYS A 71 6.09 -16.10 28.98
N TYR A 72 4.77 -16.21 29.01
CA TYR A 72 3.94 -16.25 27.80
C TYR A 72 3.73 -14.88 27.17
N LEU A 73 3.87 -13.79 27.92
CA LEU A 73 3.94 -12.44 27.37
C LEU A 73 5.20 -12.28 26.51
N GLY A 74 6.36 -12.77 26.98
CA GLY A 74 7.58 -12.82 26.16
C GLY A 74 7.43 -13.65 24.88
N VAL A 75 6.75 -14.81 24.97
CA VAL A 75 6.42 -15.64 23.79
C VAL A 75 5.51 -14.89 22.82
N THR A 76 4.50 -14.18 23.34
CA THR A 76 3.57 -13.37 22.54
C THR A 76 4.32 -12.28 21.76
N VAL A 77 5.24 -11.57 22.42
CA VAL A 77 6.08 -10.55 21.78
C VAL A 77 6.93 -11.16 20.66
N LEU A 78 7.54 -12.32 20.91
CA LEU A 78 8.38 -12.99 19.90
C LEU A 78 7.58 -13.40 18.66
N VAL A 79 6.36 -13.92 18.85
CA VAL A 79 5.42 -14.23 17.76
C VAL A 79 5.04 -12.96 17.00
N LEU A 80 4.76 -11.87 17.70
CA LEU A 80 4.41 -10.58 17.09
C LEU A 80 5.55 -10.05 16.21
N VAL A 81 6.80 -10.08 16.72
CA VAL A 81 7.98 -9.64 15.97
C VAL A 81 8.18 -10.47 14.71
N LYS A 82 8.04 -11.80 14.79
CA LYS A 82 8.11 -12.68 13.62
C LYS A 82 7.04 -12.35 12.59
N PHE A 83 5.80 -12.10 13.04
CA PHE A 83 4.71 -11.70 12.16
C PHE A 83 5.03 -10.39 11.43
N VAL A 84 5.45 -9.35 12.17
CA VAL A 84 5.83 -8.05 11.59
C VAL A 84 6.97 -8.20 10.59
N ALA A 85 8.01 -8.97 10.91
CA ALA A 85 9.12 -9.23 9.99
C ALA A 85 8.66 -9.92 8.70
N ASN A 86 7.71 -10.86 8.79
CA ASN A 86 7.18 -11.56 7.62
C ASN A 86 6.31 -10.64 6.75
N VAL A 87 5.49 -9.79 7.37
CA VAL A 87 4.71 -8.76 6.66
C VAL A 87 5.63 -7.76 5.95
N LEU A 88 6.67 -7.27 6.63
CA LEU A 88 7.66 -6.38 6.02
C LEU A 88 8.35 -7.03 4.82
N LYS A 89 8.68 -8.32 4.92
CA LYS A 89 9.25 -9.08 3.82
C LYS A 89 8.31 -9.13 2.61
N GLU A 90 7.02 -9.39 2.81
CA GLU A 90 6.03 -9.39 1.73
C GLU A 90 5.83 -8.02 1.10
N ILE A 91 5.82 -6.95 1.91
CA ILE A 91 5.74 -5.57 1.43
C ILE A 91 6.95 -5.27 0.53
N VAL A 92 8.16 -5.58 0.99
CA VAL A 92 9.40 -5.36 0.21
C VAL A 92 9.38 -6.15 -1.09
N LEU A 93 8.94 -7.40 -1.06
CA LEU A 93 8.81 -8.23 -2.28
C LEU A 93 7.78 -7.66 -3.25
N THR A 94 6.65 -7.16 -2.74
CA THR A 94 5.60 -6.56 -3.57
C THR A 94 6.08 -5.26 -4.21
N PHE A 95 6.73 -4.39 -3.43
CA PHE A 95 7.32 -3.16 -3.93
C PHE A 95 8.44 -3.43 -4.93
N SER A 96 9.34 -4.37 -4.64
CA SER A 96 10.42 -4.72 -5.56
C SER A 96 9.88 -5.30 -6.87
N TYR A 97 8.82 -6.11 -6.82
CA TYR A 97 8.13 -6.61 -8.01
C TYR A 97 7.50 -5.48 -8.83
N ILE A 98 6.79 -4.53 -8.20
CA ILE A 98 6.17 -3.39 -8.88
C ILE A 98 7.25 -2.51 -9.52
N VAL A 99 8.32 -2.20 -8.78
CA VAL A 99 9.45 -1.40 -9.28
C VAL A 99 10.14 -2.12 -10.44
N ALA A 100 10.47 -3.41 -10.30
CA ALA A 100 11.08 -4.20 -11.37
C ALA A 100 10.20 -4.22 -12.62
N ARG A 101 8.88 -4.42 -12.47
CA ARG A 101 7.93 -4.41 -13.59
C ARG A 101 7.87 -3.06 -14.30
N ILE A 102 7.89 -1.95 -13.56
CA ILE A 102 7.87 -0.59 -14.14
C ILE A 102 9.18 -0.28 -14.90
N PHE A 103 10.33 -0.76 -14.41
CA PHE A 103 11.62 -0.54 -15.07
C PHE A 103 11.88 -1.50 -16.24
N THR A 104 11.48 -2.77 -16.15
CA THR A 104 11.62 -3.74 -17.25
C THR A 104 10.73 -3.39 -18.45
N ASN A 105 9.56 -2.79 -18.24
CA ASN A 105 8.71 -2.33 -19.36
C ASN A 105 9.26 -1.12 -20.12
N LYS A 106 10.28 -0.41 -19.62
CA LYS A 106 10.97 0.65 -20.38
C LYS A 106 12.05 0.10 -21.32
N THR A 107 12.43 -1.17 -21.20
CA THR A 107 13.45 -1.83 -22.04
C THR A 107 12.86 -2.72 -23.13
N PHE A 108 11.53 -2.75 -23.29
CA PHE A 108 10.86 -3.41 -24.41
C PHE A 108 10.34 -2.36 -25.42
N SER A 109 11.26 -1.54 -25.91
CA SER A 109 11.04 -0.70 -27.09
C SER A 109 12.27 -0.78 -27.97
N GLN A 110 12.60 -2.00 -28.43
CA GLN A 110 13.36 -2.22 -29.66
C GLN A 110 12.78 -3.43 -30.42
N PRO A 111 12.77 -3.36 -31.76
CA PRO A 111 11.80 -4.04 -32.59
C PRO A 111 12.21 -5.50 -32.84
N ILE A 112 11.28 -6.43 -32.62
CA ILE A 112 11.45 -7.80 -33.10
C ILE A 112 11.19 -7.78 -34.61
N LYS A 113 12.32 -7.73 -35.34
CA LYS A 113 12.69 -8.64 -36.44
C LYS A 113 11.62 -8.91 -37.52
N LYS A 114 11.88 -8.36 -38.71
CA LYS A 114 11.42 -8.88 -40.01
C LYS A 114 11.70 -10.39 -40.10
N GLU A 115 10.68 -11.23 -40.17
CA GLU A 115 10.80 -12.59 -40.69
C GLU A 115 9.40 -13.13 -41.07
N SER A 116 8.87 -12.70 -42.22
CA SER A 116 7.87 -13.44 -42.99
C SER A 116 7.75 -12.85 -44.40
N SER A 117 8.78 -13.08 -45.21
CA SER A 117 8.72 -12.95 -46.66
C SER A 117 9.83 -13.79 -47.25
N GLU A 118 9.69 -15.10 -47.15
CA GLU A 118 10.19 -16.02 -48.18
C GLU A 118 9.55 -17.40 -47.99
N LYS A 119 9.22 -18.02 -49.12
CA LYS A 119 8.52 -19.31 -49.32
C LYS A 119 7.00 -19.26 -49.39
N ILE A 120 6.52 -18.72 -50.51
CA ILE A 120 5.59 -19.49 -51.33
C ILE A 120 6.33 -19.75 -52.65
N ASP A 121 6.92 -20.94 -52.73
CA ASP A 121 7.42 -21.52 -53.97
C ASP A 121 6.23 -21.80 -54.90
N GLN A 122 6.42 -21.42 -56.15
CA GLN A 122 6.04 -22.18 -57.35
C GLN A 122 4.66 -22.86 -57.37
N GLU A 123 3.72 -22.24 -58.09
CA GLU A 123 2.90 -22.95 -59.07
C GLU A 123 2.56 -21.98 -60.22
N LEU A 124 3.23 -22.21 -61.36
CA LEU A 124 2.84 -21.70 -62.69
C LEU A 124 1.51 -22.39 -63.08
N PRO A 125 0.58 -21.72 -63.78
CA PRO A 125 0.58 -21.90 -65.24
C PRO A 125 0.21 -20.66 -66.07
N GLN A 126 0.92 -20.55 -67.20
CA GLN A 126 0.48 -20.17 -68.56
C GLN A 126 -0.52 -19.01 -68.73
N GLU A 127 -0.07 -17.90 -69.34
CA GLU A 127 -0.16 -17.60 -70.78
C GLU A 127 0.78 -16.45 -71.16
#